data_AF-A0A8K0K8G5-F1
#
_entry.id   AF-A0A8K0K8G5-F1
#
_cell.length_a   1.000
_cell.length_b   1.000
_cell.length_c   1.000
_cell.angle_alpha   90.00
_cell.angle_beta   90.00
_cell.angle_gamma   90.00
#
_symmetry.space_group_name_H-M   'P 1'
#
loop_
_entity.id
_entity.type
_entity.pdbx_description
1 polymer ?
#
loop_
_entity_poly.entity_id
_entity_poly.type
_entity_poly.pdbx_seq_one_letter_code
_entity_poly.pdbx_strand_id
1 'polypeptide(L)'
;MAAICLNSDMWKTWERQGKTEYIKQVKQLVKNDEGSSQLFSKNVKNQNLTRFIYELIWHGIKGPLRKEAVASTVGDLVNLHKEMPSIILDVIGVIDAETAIAENDDERQKFCSVVREAEKHLSDKLLKERLEIDTLQEIGTLKNRNFYTKFIKVKTKLYYKQRKFNLFREESEGYAKLITELNQEIGGNITPKYILEVIKSLIGCFNLDPNRVLDVILESFECRPDQYQFFIPLLQSYMCDPKILCEVLGFKYCFYQTNTEEPTPESLYIVTALMLQHEVIMLDDIYCWLTPHDSVIQKMWEEEMAAAQEYVRKLNIISTKDKDKEEPVEEKETLEDKVRL
;
A
#
# COMPACT_ATOMS: atom_id res chain seq x y z
N MET A 1 -10.38 51.22 17.35
CA MET A 1 -11.14 51.89 16.27
C MET A 1 -12.30 51.00 15.89
N ALA A 2 -13.49 51.58 15.77
CA ALA A 2 -14.79 50.92 15.90
C ALA A 2 -14.93 49.63 15.09
N ALA A 3 -15.31 48.54 15.76
CA ALA A 3 -15.89 47.39 15.09
C ALA A 3 -17.11 47.89 14.32
N ILE A 4 -17.11 47.73 12.99
CA ILE A 4 -18.28 48.00 12.17
C ILE A 4 -19.28 46.88 12.54
N CYS A 5 -20.06 47.11 13.59
CA CYS A 5 -21.16 46.23 13.95
C CYS A 5 -22.29 46.51 12.96
N LEU A 6 -22.69 45.47 12.24
CA LEU A 6 -23.93 45.48 11.47
C LEU A 6 -25.08 45.88 12.40
N ASN A 7 -25.88 46.85 11.95
CA ASN A 7 -27.01 47.32 12.74
C ASN A 7 -28.01 46.15 12.92
N SER A 8 -28.30 45.77 14.17
CA SER A 8 -29.13 44.59 14.48
C SER A 8 -30.53 44.66 13.86
N ASP A 9 -31.03 45.86 13.55
CA ASP A 9 -32.35 46.05 12.93
C ASP A 9 -32.36 45.76 11.42
N MET A 10 -31.19 45.75 10.77
CA MET A 10 -31.04 45.45 9.34
C MET A 10 -31.56 44.05 8.99
N TRP A 11 -31.37 43.08 9.89
CA TRP A 11 -31.80 41.70 9.72
C TRP A 11 -33.33 41.52 9.85
N LYS A 12 -34.01 42.40 10.59
CA LYS A 12 -35.47 42.39 10.76
C LYS A 12 -36.20 42.96 9.55
N THR A 13 -35.58 43.90 8.84
CA THR A 13 -36.10 44.54 7.63
C THR A 13 -35.37 44.09 6.37
N TRP A 14 -34.96 42.81 6.32
CA TRP A 14 -34.11 42.28 5.25
C TRP A 14 -34.69 42.48 3.84
N GLU A 15 -35.98 42.19 3.67
CA GLU A 15 -36.67 42.29 2.36
C GLU A 15 -36.91 43.73 1.91
N ARG A 16 -37.00 44.71 2.83
CA ARG A 16 -37.29 46.11 2.48
C ARG A 16 -36.03 46.89 2.12
N GLN A 17 -35.03 46.88 3.01
CA GLN A 17 -33.82 47.71 2.88
C GLN A 17 -32.55 46.98 3.34
N GLY A 18 -32.66 45.92 4.14
CA GLY A 18 -31.48 45.26 4.73
C GLY A 18 -30.55 44.64 3.68
N LYS A 19 -31.09 43.94 2.68
CA LYS A 19 -30.26 43.32 1.62
C LYS A 19 -29.48 44.35 0.81
N THR A 20 -30.11 45.46 0.43
CA THR A 20 -29.48 46.51 -0.39
C THR A 20 -28.40 47.27 0.39
N GLU A 21 -28.65 47.54 1.68
CA GLU A 21 -27.67 48.14 2.57
C GLU A 21 -26.46 47.21 2.79
N TYR A 22 -26.71 45.92 3.07
CA TYR A 22 -25.67 44.91 3.23
C TYR A 22 -24.76 44.81 1.99
N ILE A 23 -25.35 44.66 0.79
CA ILE A 23 -24.58 44.58 -0.46
C ILE A 23 -23.79 45.87 -0.71
N LYS A 24 -24.34 47.04 -0.36
CA LYS A 24 -23.62 48.32 -0.49
C LYS A 24 -22.39 48.37 0.41
N GLN A 25 -22.51 47.91 1.66
CA GLN A 25 -21.38 47.84 2.60
C GLN A 25 -20.31 46.84 2.11
N VAL A 26 -20.72 45.66 1.65
CA VAL A 26 -19.76 44.68 1.09
C VAL A 26 -19.08 45.21 -0.18
N LYS A 27 -19.81 45.89 -1.07
CA LYS A 27 -19.22 46.56 -2.25
C LYS A 27 -18.19 47.63 -1.87
N GLN A 28 -18.42 48.39 -0.80
CA GLN A 28 -17.46 49.38 -0.31
C GLN A 28 -16.19 48.71 0.23
N LEU A 29 -16.31 47.54 0.86
CA LEU A 29 -15.15 46.77 1.33
C LEU A 29 -14.35 46.19 0.14
N VAL A 30 -15.02 45.75 -0.93
CA VAL A 30 -14.39 45.16 -2.13
C VAL A 30 -13.78 46.22 -3.07
N LYS A 31 -14.42 47.38 -3.28
CA LYS A 31 -13.94 48.43 -4.21
C LYS A 31 -12.64 49.12 -3.80
N ASN A 32 -12.27 49.05 -2.53
CA ASN A 32 -11.02 49.67 -2.05
C ASN A 32 -9.76 48.81 -2.36
N ASP A 33 -9.91 47.75 -3.17
CA ASP A 33 -8.90 46.71 -3.41
C ASP A 33 -8.58 46.52 -4.93
N GLU A 34 -8.86 47.53 -5.77
CA GLU A 34 -8.63 47.46 -7.24
C GLU A 34 -7.15 47.27 -7.66
N GLY A 35 -6.21 47.24 -6.72
CA GLY A 35 -4.80 46.92 -6.95
C GLY A 35 -4.45 45.48 -6.52
N SER A 36 -4.54 44.54 -7.46
CA SER A 36 -3.79 43.28 -7.46
C SER A 36 -4.01 42.34 -6.26
N SER A 37 -4.92 41.35 -6.39
CA SER A 37 -4.86 40.05 -5.70
C SER A 37 -4.46 40.07 -4.21
N GLN A 38 -5.07 40.95 -3.42
CA GLN A 38 -4.71 41.15 -2.01
C GLN A 38 -5.85 40.94 -1.01
N LEU A 39 -6.97 40.30 -1.39
CA LEU A 39 -7.96 39.86 -0.40
C LEU A 39 -7.33 38.92 0.65
N PHE A 40 -6.28 38.16 0.29
CA PHE A 40 -5.50 37.31 1.21
C PHE A 40 -4.36 38.04 1.95
N SER A 41 -4.10 39.33 1.67
CA SER A 41 -3.15 40.11 2.48
C SER A 41 -3.76 40.29 3.87
N LYS A 42 -2.98 40.05 4.93
CA LYS A 42 -3.38 40.09 6.36
C LYS A 42 -3.79 41.50 6.81
N ASN A 43 -4.81 42.08 6.17
CA ASN A 43 -5.37 43.36 6.49
C ASN A 43 -6.64 43.14 7.31
N VAL A 44 -6.82 43.98 8.33
CA VAL A 44 -8.03 44.08 9.19
C VAL A 44 -9.33 44.14 8.37
N LYS A 45 -9.26 44.53 7.10
CA LYS A 45 -10.39 44.60 6.17
C LYS A 45 -10.93 43.23 5.71
N ASN A 46 -10.07 42.20 5.56
CA ASN A 46 -10.53 40.85 5.23
C ASN A 46 -11.29 40.25 6.42
N GLN A 47 -10.83 40.48 7.66
CA GLN A 47 -11.54 40.07 8.87
C GLN A 47 -12.95 40.65 8.95
N ASN A 48 -13.13 41.89 8.50
CA ASN A 48 -14.46 42.47 8.39
C ASN A 48 -15.27 41.71 7.33
N LEU A 49 -14.78 41.58 6.10
CA LEU A 49 -15.51 40.88 5.03
C LEU A 49 -15.93 39.45 5.41
N THR A 50 -15.02 38.64 5.96
CA THR A 50 -15.34 37.29 6.44
C THR A 50 -16.37 37.31 7.56
N ARG A 51 -16.30 38.29 8.46
CA ARG A 51 -17.30 38.49 9.51
C ARG A 51 -18.67 38.86 8.96
N PHE A 52 -18.76 39.75 7.97
CA PHE A 52 -20.03 40.10 7.30
C PHE A 52 -20.67 38.84 6.69
N ILE A 53 -19.87 38.03 5.97
CA ILE A 53 -20.33 36.78 5.36
C ILE A 53 -20.75 35.77 6.44
N TYR A 54 -19.98 35.66 7.53
CA TYR A 54 -20.32 34.79 8.65
C TYR A 54 -21.65 35.19 9.28
N GLU A 55 -21.85 36.48 9.58
CA GLU A 55 -23.10 36.98 10.17
C GLU A 55 -24.30 36.75 9.23
N LEU A 56 -24.14 36.92 7.91
CA LEU A 56 -25.18 36.60 6.92
C LEU A 56 -25.63 35.13 6.99
N ILE A 57 -24.66 34.20 6.99
CA ILE A 57 -24.96 32.77 6.99
C ILE A 57 -25.49 32.34 8.37
N TRP A 58 -24.91 32.85 9.45
CA TRP A 58 -25.33 32.55 10.82
C TRP A 58 -26.76 33.03 11.12
N HIS A 59 -27.14 34.20 10.61
CA HIS A 59 -28.53 34.67 10.68
C HIS A 59 -29.49 33.87 9.79
N GLY A 60 -29.00 33.13 8.81
CA GLY A 60 -29.78 32.10 8.10
C GLY A 60 -30.01 30.82 8.91
N ILE A 61 -29.15 30.53 9.88
CA ILE A 61 -29.20 29.32 10.71
C ILE A 61 -30.02 29.58 11.99
N LYS A 62 -29.66 30.63 12.74
CA LYS A 62 -30.31 30.98 14.03
C LYS A 62 -31.24 32.20 13.96
N GLY A 63 -31.09 33.01 12.91
CA GLY A 63 -31.80 34.28 12.78
C GLY A 63 -33.09 34.19 11.96
N PRO A 64 -33.69 35.36 11.63
CA PRO A 64 -34.95 35.43 10.91
C PRO A 64 -34.81 35.26 9.38
N LEU A 65 -33.60 35.06 8.85
CA LEU A 65 -33.38 34.97 7.41
C LEU A 65 -33.81 33.61 6.86
N ARG A 66 -34.56 33.64 5.76
CA ARG A 66 -34.88 32.43 5.00
C ARG A 66 -33.67 31.96 4.18
N LYS A 67 -33.53 30.65 3.98
CA LYS A 67 -32.44 30.04 3.21
C LYS A 67 -32.33 30.58 1.78
N GLU A 68 -33.46 30.87 1.13
CA GLU A 68 -33.50 31.44 -0.22
C GLU A 68 -32.94 32.86 -0.25
N ALA A 69 -33.17 33.64 0.81
CA ALA A 69 -32.65 35.01 0.93
C ALA A 69 -31.13 35.01 1.14
N VAL A 70 -30.60 34.08 1.92
CA VAL A 70 -29.16 33.88 2.10
C VAL A 70 -28.51 33.47 0.78
N ALA A 71 -29.03 32.44 0.12
CA ALA A 71 -28.50 31.94 -1.14
C ALA A 71 -28.52 33.00 -2.25
N SER A 72 -29.62 33.76 -2.37
CA SER A 72 -29.71 34.88 -3.33
C SER A 72 -28.63 35.94 -3.04
N THR A 73 -28.37 36.24 -1.77
CA THR A 73 -27.34 37.20 -1.39
C THR A 73 -25.94 36.65 -1.67
N VAL A 74 -25.69 35.36 -1.40
CA VAL A 74 -24.44 34.67 -1.78
C VAL A 74 -24.21 34.76 -3.29
N GLY A 75 -25.25 34.53 -4.11
CA GLY A 75 -25.17 34.70 -5.56
C GLY A 75 -24.78 36.12 -5.99
N ASP A 76 -25.34 37.15 -5.35
CA ASP A 76 -24.97 38.54 -5.59
C ASP A 76 -23.51 38.82 -5.19
N LEU A 77 -23.04 38.24 -4.08
CA LEU A 77 -21.66 38.38 -3.59
C LEU A 77 -20.64 37.73 -4.51
N VAL A 78 -20.90 36.51 -4.98
CA VAL A 78 -20.04 35.76 -5.91
C VAL A 78 -19.72 36.58 -7.16
N ASN A 79 -20.68 37.37 -7.65
CA ASN A 79 -20.50 38.23 -8.83
C ASN A 79 -19.71 39.52 -8.56
N LEU A 80 -19.37 39.84 -7.31
CA LEU A 80 -18.61 41.06 -6.97
C LEU A 80 -17.12 40.92 -7.23
N HIS A 81 -16.55 39.75 -6.99
CA HIS A 81 -15.10 39.52 -7.13
C HIS A 81 -14.79 38.05 -7.42
N LYS A 82 -13.76 37.80 -8.24
CA LYS A 82 -13.35 36.45 -8.66
C LYS A 82 -12.99 35.51 -7.49
N GLU A 83 -12.44 36.06 -6.42
CA GLU A 83 -12.04 35.28 -5.22
C GLU A 83 -13.16 35.13 -4.18
N MET A 84 -14.29 35.82 -4.35
CA MET A 84 -15.38 35.78 -3.39
C MET A 84 -15.93 34.36 -3.12
N PRO A 85 -16.09 33.47 -4.12
CA PRO A 85 -16.50 32.08 -3.86
C PRO A 85 -15.58 31.34 -2.89
N SER A 86 -14.26 31.58 -2.95
CA SER A 86 -13.29 30.95 -2.04
C SER A 86 -13.46 31.46 -0.62
N ILE A 87 -13.60 32.78 -0.44
CA ILE A 87 -13.77 33.38 0.89
C ILE A 87 -15.09 32.92 1.53
N ILE A 88 -16.16 32.88 0.74
CA ILE A 88 -17.46 32.39 1.22
C ILE A 88 -17.34 30.93 1.66
N LEU A 89 -16.67 30.08 0.89
CA LEU A 89 -16.49 28.67 1.26
C LEU A 89 -15.59 28.46 2.47
N ASP A 90 -14.57 29.30 2.68
CA ASP A 90 -13.77 29.27 3.91
C ASP A 90 -14.64 29.59 5.13
N VAL A 91 -15.52 30.58 5.03
CA VAL A 91 -16.49 30.91 6.09
C VAL A 91 -17.52 29.79 6.29
N ILE A 92 -18.03 29.19 5.20
CA ILE A 92 -18.92 28.02 5.29
C ILE A 92 -18.20 26.87 6.00
N GLY A 93 -16.91 26.63 5.71
CA GLY A 93 -16.12 25.59 6.37
C GLY A 93 -15.94 25.82 7.87
N VAL A 94 -15.79 27.08 8.31
CA VAL A 94 -15.78 27.41 9.75
C VAL A 94 -17.14 27.10 10.39
N ILE A 95 -18.25 27.49 9.74
CA ILE A 95 -19.61 27.22 10.25
C ILE A 95 -19.92 25.71 10.21
N ASP A 96 -19.40 24.98 9.22
CA ASP A 96 -19.49 23.52 9.13
C ASP A 96 -18.91 22.87 10.40
N ALA A 97 -17.68 23.25 10.77
CA ALA A 97 -17.03 22.79 11.99
C ALA A 97 -17.79 23.20 13.26
N GLU A 98 -18.27 24.45 13.34
CA GLU A 98 -19.03 24.92 14.51
C GLU A 98 -20.34 24.15 14.70
N THR A 99 -21.10 23.95 13.62
CA THR A 99 -22.39 23.22 13.67
C THR A 99 -22.21 21.72 13.89
N ALA A 100 -21.11 21.13 13.42
CA ALA A 100 -20.77 19.73 13.67
C ALA A 100 -20.42 19.48 15.15
N ILE A 101 -19.75 20.43 15.82
CA ILE A 101 -19.36 20.31 17.24
C ILE A 101 -20.51 20.64 18.19
N ALA A 102 -21.43 21.53 17.80
CA ALA A 102 -22.49 22.02 18.68
C ALA A 102 -23.56 20.98 19.07
N GLU A 103 -23.53 19.77 18.50
CA GLU A 103 -24.49 18.66 18.74
C GLU A 103 -25.98 19.11 18.69
N ASN A 104 -26.29 20.13 17.90
CA ASN A 104 -27.64 20.63 17.71
C ASN A 104 -28.14 20.29 16.30
N ASP A 105 -28.91 19.21 16.22
CA ASP A 105 -29.44 18.67 14.96
C ASP A 105 -30.27 19.69 14.17
N ASP A 106 -31.02 20.57 14.84
CA ASP A 106 -31.83 21.60 14.18
C ASP A 106 -30.96 22.67 13.51
N GLU A 107 -29.90 23.10 14.17
CA GLU A 107 -28.94 24.06 13.62
C GLU A 107 -28.17 23.44 12.45
N ARG A 108 -27.78 22.18 12.59
CA ARG A 108 -27.10 21.41 11.55
C ARG A 108 -27.97 21.25 10.30
N GLN A 109 -29.23 20.85 10.46
CA GLN A 109 -30.16 20.70 9.32
C GLN A 109 -30.44 22.02 8.60
N LYS A 110 -30.55 23.13 9.34
CA LYS A 110 -30.69 24.47 8.77
C LYS A 110 -29.43 24.89 8.01
N PHE A 111 -28.25 24.66 8.57
CA PHE A 111 -26.97 24.88 7.88
C PHE A 111 -26.91 24.11 6.56
N CYS A 112 -27.13 22.79 6.59
CA CYS A 112 -27.10 21.97 5.37
C CYS A 112 -28.14 22.42 4.34
N SER A 113 -29.32 22.90 4.78
CA SER A 113 -30.34 23.47 3.88
C SER A 113 -29.91 24.78 3.24
N VAL A 114 -29.22 25.66 3.99
CA VAL A 114 -28.65 26.92 3.47
C VAL A 114 -27.54 26.64 2.47
N VAL A 115 -26.60 25.76 2.80
CA VAL A 115 -25.48 25.41 1.91
C VAL A 115 -25.99 24.74 0.64
N ARG A 116 -26.99 23.86 0.72
CA ARG A 116 -27.64 23.24 -0.45
C ARG A 116 -28.25 24.25 -1.40
N GLU A 117 -28.86 25.32 -0.88
CA GLU A 117 -29.44 26.36 -1.73
C GLU A 117 -28.34 27.29 -2.30
N ALA A 118 -27.29 27.56 -1.52
CA ALA A 118 -26.13 28.33 -1.95
C ALA A 118 -25.23 27.60 -2.97
N GLU A 119 -25.26 26.26 -3.00
CA GLU A 119 -24.55 25.41 -3.97
C GLU A 119 -24.86 25.81 -5.42
N LYS A 120 -26.06 26.33 -5.71
CA LYS A 120 -26.45 26.83 -7.04
C LYS A 120 -25.56 27.97 -7.56
N HIS A 121 -24.88 28.68 -6.66
CA HIS A 121 -24.02 29.81 -6.96
C HIS A 121 -22.54 29.51 -6.74
N LEU A 122 -22.20 28.35 -6.17
CA LEU A 122 -20.83 27.94 -5.84
C LEU A 122 -20.40 26.78 -6.75
N SER A 123 -19.10 26.65 -6.98
CA SER A 123 -18.58 25.56 -7.81
C SER A 123 -18.60 24.24 -7.03
N ASP A 124 -19.12 23.17 -7.66
CA ASP A 124 -19.12 21.80 -7.12
C ASP A 124 -17.70 21.32 -6.74
N LYS A 125 -16.71 21.64 -7.59
CA LYS A 125 -15.29 21.37 -7.31
C LYS A 125 -14.82 22.02 -5.99
N LEU A 126 -15.11 23.29 -5.78
CA LEU A 126 -14.63 24.05 -4.62
C LEU A 126 -15.32 23.61 -3.33
N LEU A 127 -16.61 23.24 -3.40
CA LEU A 127 -17.35 22.62 -2.29
C LEU A 127 -16.70 21.30 -1.86
N LYS A 128 -16.40 20.41 -2.82
CA LYS A 128 -15.76 19.11 -2.56
C LYS A 128 -14.34 19.22 -2.00
N GLU A 129 -13.64 20.31 -2.30
CA GLU A 129 -12.29 20.57 -1.79
C GLU A 129 -12.28 21.10 -0.34
N ARG A 130 -13.37 21.74 0.12
CA ARG A 130 -13.38 22.50 1.39
C ARG A 130 -14.26 21.89 2.48
N LEU A 131 -15.34 21.20 2.11
CA LEU A 131 -16.28 20.64 3.09
C LEU A 131 -15.95 19.19 3.45
N GLU A 132 -16.36 18.80 4.65
CA GLU A 132 -16.21 17.43 5.13
C GLU A 132 -17.08 16.45 4.34
N ILE A 133 -16.63 15.19 4.28
CA ILE A 133 -17.31 14.13 3.50
C ILE A 133 -18.75 13.94 3.97
N ASP A 134 -18.98 14.00 5.29
CA ASP A 134 -20.30 13.80 5.89
C ASP A 134 -21.25 14.95 5.52
N THR A 135 -20.77 16.20 5.60
CA THR A 135 -21.49 17.39 5.15
C THR A 135 -21.87 17.31 3.67
N LEU A 136 -20.94 16.88 2.81
CA LEU A 136 -21.20 16.71 1.37
C LEU A 136 -22.25 15.62 1.08
N GLN A 137 -22.36 14.59 1.93
CA GLN A 137 -23.41 13.57 1.82
C GLN A 137 -24.76 14.12 2.28
N GLU A 138 -24.80 14.86 3.39
CA GLU A 138 -26.01 15.50 3.92
C GLU A 138 -26.60 16.53 2.94
N ILE A 139 -25.75 17.34 2.32
CA ILE A 139 -26.17 18.33 1.30
C ILE A 139 -26.66 17.62 0.02
N GLY A 140 -26.12 16.44 -0.29
CA GLY A 140 -26.49 15.65 -1.46
C GLY A 140 -25.57 15.87 -2.67
N THR A 141 -24.51 16.66 -2.51
CA THR A 141 -23.42 16.86 -3.49
C THR A 141 -22.65 15.56 -3.72
N LEU A 142 -22.41 14.78 -2.65
CA LEU A 142 -21.77 13.47 -2.71
C LEU A 142 -22.80 12.35 -2.55
N LYS A 143 -23.25 11.79 -3.68
CA LYS A 143 -24.28 10.74 -3.71
C LYS A 143 -23.74 9.31 -3.48
N ASN A 144 -22.42 9.13 -3.49
CA ASN A 144 -21.82 7.81 -3.46
C ASN A 144 -21.58 7.33 -2.01
N ARG A 145 -22.43 6.42 -1.54
CA ARG A 145 -22.30 5.79 -0.21
C ARG A 145 -20.97 5.03 -0.01
N ASN A 146 -20.36 4.54 -1.09
CA ASN A 146 -19.08 3.82 -1.04
C ASN A 146 -17.85 4.75 -1.11
N PHE A 147 -18.06 6.07 -1.10
CA PHE A 147 -16.95 7.03 -1.15
C PHE A 147 -16.03 6.88 0.05
N TYR A 148 -16.57 6.71 1.26
CA TYR A 148 -15.78 6.56 2.49
C TYR A 148 -14.83 5.35 2.41
N THR A 149 -15.33 4.20 1.96
CA THR A 149 -14.51 3.00 1.75
C THR A 149 -13.42 3.22 0.70
N LYS A 150 -13.72 3.93 -0.40
CA LYS A 150 -12.71 4.27 -1.42
C LYS A 150 -11.67 5.25 -0.88
N PHE A 151 -12.11 6.27 -0.15
CA PHE A 151 -11.25 7.26 0.49
C PHE A 151 -10.26 6.60 1.45
N ILE A 152 -10.74 5.71 2.33
CA ILE A 152 -9.87 4.93 3.22
C ILE A 152 -8.87 4.10 2.41
N LYS A 153 -9.33 3.36 1.38
CA LYS A 153 -8.43 2.53 0.57
C LYS A 153 -7.34 3.35 -0.12
N VAL A 154 -7.68 4.53 -0.66
CA VAL A 154 -6.72 5.44 -1.29
C VAL A 154 -5.74 5.98 -0.26
N LYS A 155 -6.24 6.46 0.89
CA LYS A 155 -5.42 6.98 1.98
C LYS A 155 -4.46 5.91 2.49
N THR A 156 -4.96 4.70 2.76
CA THR A 156 -4.13 3.60 3.23
C THR A 156 -3.07 3.22 2.21
N LYS A 157 -3.43 3.15 0.92
CA LYS A 157 -2.47 2.89 -0.16
C LYS A 157 -1.41 4.00 -0.28
N LEU A 158 -1.81 5.26 -0.12
CA LEU A 158 -0.90 6.40 -0.22
C LEU A 158 0.12 6.45 0.92
N TYR A 159 -0.32 6.17 2.15
CA TYR A 159 0.51 6.36 3.34
C TYR A 159 1.21 5.10 3.84
N TYR A 160 0.65 3.91 3.63
CA TYR A 160 1.19 2.67 4.21
C TYR A 160 1.74 1.69 3.18
N LYS A 161 1.37 1.81 1.89
CA LYS A 161 1.93 0.92 0.87
C LYS A 161 3.34 1.37 0.54
N GLN A 162 4.33 0.64 1.03
CA GLN A 162 5.71 0.80 0.59
C GLN A 162 5.81 0.45 -0.90
N ARG A 163 6.49 1.31 -1.66
CA ARG A 163 6.84 1.00 -3.04
C ARG A 163 8.05 0.07 -2.99
N LYS A 164 7.78 -1.23 -3.09
CA LYS A 164 8.78 -2.29 -3.23
C LYS A 164 8.42 -3.08 -4.48
N PHE A 165 9.39 -3.29 -5.35
CA PHE A 165 9.21 -3.99 -6.60
C PHE A 165 9.73 -5.40 -6.48
N ASN A 166 8.82 -6.36 -6.54
CA ASN A 166 9.09 -7.78 -6.31
C ASN A 166 9.27 -8.55 -7.62
N LEU A 167 8.78 -8.02 -8.74
CA LEU A 167 8.82 -8.70 -10.03
C LEU A 167 9.84 -8.05 -10.96
N PHE A 168 10.52 -8.86 -11.77
CA PHE A 168 11.49 -8.38 -12.76
C PHE A 168 10.91 -7.38 -13.76
N ARG A 169 9.64 -7.56 -14.14
CA ARG A 169 8.92 -6.64 -15.03
C ARG A 169 8.70 -5.26 -14.41
N GLU A 170 8.62 -5.16 -13.09
CA GLU A 170 8.35 -3.89 -12.42
C GLU A 170 9.57 -2.97 -12.47
N GLU A 171 10.77 -3.51 -12.22
CA GLU A 171 12.04 -2.76 -12.25
C GLU A 171 13.16 -3.57 -12.92
N SER A 172 13.05 -3.70 -14.25
CA SER A 172 13.99 -4.49 -15.05
C SER A 172 15.45 -4.01 -14.94
N GLU A 173 15.69 -2.71 -14.88
CA GLU A 173 17.05 -2.15 -14.75
C GLU A 173 17.70 -2.52 -13.41
N GLY A 174 16.97 -2.37 -12.30
CA GLY A 174 17.49 -2.66 -10.97
C GLY A 174 17.88 -4.13 -10.81
N TYR A 175 17.02 -5.04 -11.28
CA TYR A 175 17.32 -6.47 -11.27
C TYR A 175 18.40 -6.87 -12.26
N ALA A 176 18.48 -6.27 -13.45
CA ALA A 176 19.56 -6.54 -14.40
C ALA A 176 20.93 -6.13 -13.83
N LYS A 177 21.01 -4.96 -13.17
CA LYS A 177 22.23 -4.52 -12.47
C LYS A 177 22.58 -5.45 -11.33
N LEU A 178 21.61 -5.85 -10.51
CA LEU A 178 21.82 -6.82 -9.43
C LEU A 178 22.44 -8.13 -9.94
N ILE A 179 21.84 -8.72 -10.97
CA ILE A 179 22.31 -9.97 -11.57
C ILE A 179 23.73 -9.79 -12.12
N THR A 180 24.01 -8.67 -12.79
CA THR A 180 25.34 -8.37 -13.36
C THR A 180 26.40 -8.24 -12.26
N GLU A 181 26.10 -7.50 -11.20
CA GLU A 181 27.03 -7.29 -10.07
C GLU A 181 27.27 -8.55 -9.25
N LEU A 182 26.27 -9.44 -9.13
CA LEU A 182 26.45 -10.72 -8.46
C LEU A 182 27.33 -11.66 -9.29
N ASN A 183 27.21 -11.66 -10.62
CA ASN A 183 27.82 -12.64 -11.53
C ASN A 183 29.09 -12.16 -12.24
N GLN A 184 29.73 -11.11 -11.75
CA GLN A 184 31.06 -10.68 -12.21
C GLN A 184 32.18 -11.61 -11.73
N GLU A 185 33.33 -11.57 -12.41
CA GLU A 185 34.52 -12.30 -12.00
C GLU A 185 35.01 -11.85 -10.63
N ILE A 186 35.13 -12.79 -9.68
CA ILE A 186 35.61 -12.49 -8.33
C ILE A 186 37.13 -12.26 -8.38
N GLY A 187 37.54 -11.01 -8.56
CA GLY A 187 38.93 -10.54 -8.47
C GLY A 187 39.22 -9.81 -7.16
N GLY A 188 40.48 -9.41 -6.95
CA GLY A 188 40.98 -8.90 -5.65
C GLY A 188 40.24 -7.71 -5.03
N ASN A 189 39.49 -6.92 -5.81
CA ASN A 189 38.70 -5.80 -5.29
C ASN A 189 37.23 -6.16 -4.99
N ILE A 190 36.75 -7.31 -5.45
CA ILE A 190 35.36 -7.73 -5.35
C ILE A 190 35.23 -8.62 -4.12
N THR A 191 34.76 -8.02 -3.03
CA THR A 191 34.58 -8.69 -1.74
C THR A 191 33.09 -8.79 -1.39
N PRO A 192 32.67 -9.75 -0.55
CA PRO A 192 31.28 -9.85 -0.09
C PRO A 192 30.78 -8.54 0.53
N LYS A 193 31.66 -7.85 1.28
CA LYS A 193 31.35 -6.56 1.89
C LYS A 193 31.10 -5.46 0.86
N TYR A 194 31.91 -5.40 -0.20
CA TYR A 194 31.70 -4.44 -1.29
C TYR A 194 30.36 -4.70 -1.98
N ILE A 195 30.09 -5.96 -2.35
CA ILE A 195 28.85 -6.33 -3.04
C ILE A 195 27.62 -6.12 -2.17
N LEU A 196 27.71 -6.32 -0.86
CA LEU A 196 26.63 -5.98 0.06
C LEU A 196 26.25 -4.49 0.00
N GLU A 197 27.23 -3.59 -0.07
CA GLU A 197 26.97 -2.15 -0.20
C GLU A 197 26.36 -1.80 -1.56
N VAL A 198 26.80 -2.47 -2.64
CA VAL A 198 26.18 -2.36 -3.96
C VAL A 198 24.72 -2.80 -3.92
N ILE A 199 24.42 -3.97 -3.32
CA ILE A 199 23.05 -4.48 -3.18
C ILE A 199 22.16 -3.50 -2.41
N LYS A 200 22.64 -2.97 -1.27
CA LYS A 200 21.91 -1.96 -0.49
C LYS A 200 21.63 -0.70 -1.34
N SER A 201 22.60 -0.26 -2.13
CA SER A 201 22.43 0.88 -3.03
C SER A 201 21.37 0.61 -4.10
N LEU A 202 21.35 -0.60 -4.69
CA LEU A 202 20.36 -0.98 -5.69
C LEU A 202 18.96 -1.08 -5.09
N ILE A 203 18.80 -1.67 -3.90
CA ILE A 203 17.54 -1.69 -3.16
C ILE A 203 17.04 -0.27 -2.90
N GLY A 204 17.93 0.64 -2.48
CA GLY A 204 17.58 2.03 -2.20
C GLY A 204 17.22 2.84 -3.44
N CYS A 205 17.98 2.71 -4.53
CA CYS A 205 17.80 3.46 -5.76
C CYS A 205 16.60 2.98 -6.58
N PHE A 206 16.39 1.66 -6.66
CA PHE A 206 15.37 1.04 -7.49
C PHE A 206 14.20 0.49 -6.69
N ASN A 207 14.15 0.69 -5.37
CA ASN A 207 13.07 0.20 -4.52
C ASN A 207 12.84 -1.32 -4.66
N LEU A 208 13.91 -2.11 -4.81
CA LEU A 208 13.80 -3.57 -4.97
C LEU A 208 13.27 -4.22 -3.69
N ASP A 209 12.52 -5.31 -3.83
CA ASP A 209 12.09 -6.10 -2.68
C ASP A 209 13.25 -6.92 -2.10
N PRO A 210 13.59 -6.78 -0.80
CA PRO A 210 14.72 -7.48 -0.21
C PRO A 210 14.64 -9.01 -0.25
N ASN A 211 13.44 -9.58 -0.20
CA ASN A 211 13.26 -11.03 -0.25
C ASN A 211 13.43 -11.54 -1.68
N ARG A 212 13.01 -10.76 -2.70
CA ARG A 212 13.33 -11.08 -4.09
C ARG A 212 14.81 -10.95 -4.38
N VAL A 213 15.47 -9.94 -3.83
CA VAL A 213 16.93 -9.80 -3.94
C VAL A 213 17.65 -11.01 -3.32
N LEU A 214 17.19 -11.50 -2.16
CA LEU A 214 17.71 -12.74 -1.56
C LEU A 214 17.58 -13.92 -2.53
N ASP A 215 16.41 -14.09 -3.14
CA ASP A 215 16.16 -15.16 -4.10
C ASP A 215 17.14 -15.11 -5.29
N VAL A 216 17.44 -13.91 -5.81
CA VAL A 216 18.43 -13.72 -6.90
C VAL A 216 19.87 -13.99 -6.44
N ILE A 217 20.21 -13.69 -5.18
CA ILE A 217 21.52 -14.06 -4.59
C ILE A 217 21.64 -15.58 -4.55
N LEU A 218 20.60 -16.28 -4.11
CA LEU A 218 20.57 -17.75 -4.05
C LEU A 218 20.66 -18.38 -5.45
N GLU A 219 19.95 -17.84 -6.45
CA GLU A 219 20.08 -18.29 -7.86
C GLU A 219 21.51 -18.10 -8.38
N SER A 220 22.13 -16.95 -8.07
CA SER A 220 23.52 -16.68 -8.48
C SER A 220 24.52 -17.62 -7.78
N PHE A 221 24.24 -18.01 -6.53
CA PHE A 221 25.05 -18.99 -5.80
C PHE A 221 24.86 -20.40 -6.36
N GLU A 222 23.63 -20.77 -6.71
CA GLU A 222 23.29 -22.04 -7.34
C GLU A 222 24.04 -22.25 -8.67
N CYS A 223 24.21 -21.19 -9.47
CA CYS A 223 25.00 -21.25 -10.69
C CYS A 223 26.53 -21.37 -10.46
N ARG A 224 27.05 -21.06 -9.26
CA ARG A 224 28.49 -21.02 -8.94
C ARG A 224 28.79 -21.52 -7.52
N PRO A 225 28.49 -22.80 -7.21
CA PRO A 225 28.65 -23.35 -5.86
C PRO A 225 30.12 -23.39 -5.41
N ASP A 226 31.07 -23.42 -6.35
CA ASP A 226 32.51 -23.34 -6.12
C ASP A 226 32.94 -22.04 -5.42
N GLN A 227 32.14 -20.98 -5.55
CA GLN A 227 32.39 -19.67 -4.97
C GLN A 227 31.76 -19.48 -3.58
N TYR A 228 31.51 -20.57 -2.84
CA TYR A 228 30.92 -20.53 -1.50
C TYR A 228 31.66 -19.61 -0.52
N GLN A 229 32.99 -19.47 -0.63
CA GLN A 229 33.80 -18.56 0.21
C GLN A 229 33.39 -17.09 0.05
N PHE A 230 32.76 -16.74 -1.08
CA PHE A 230 32.21 -15.42 -1.34
C PHE A 230 30.73 -15.32 -0.93
N PHE A 231 29.91 -16.29 -1.32
CA PHE A 231 28.46 -16.24 -1.12
C PHE A 231 28.03 -16.46 0.33
N ILE A 232 28.71 -17.33 1.07
CA ILE A 232 28.37 -17.62 2.47
C ILE A 232 28.51 -16.36 3.34
N PRO A 233 29.65 -15.63 3.34
CA PRO A 233 29.75 -14.36 4.08
C PRO A 233 28.78 -13.29 3.60
N LEU A 234 28.45 -13.27 2.29
CA LEU A 234 27.48 -12.33 1.73
C LEU A 234 26.08 -12.59 2.30
N LEU A 235 25.60 -13.84 2.28
CA LEU A 235 24.30 -14.24 2.79
C LEU A 235 24.18 -13.94 4.29
N GLN A 236 25.18 -14.33 5.08
CA GLN A 236 25.22 -14.05 6.53
C GLN A 236 25.17 -12.55 6.86
N SER A 237 25.78 -11.71 6.01
CA SER A 237 25.79 -10.25 6.20
C SER A 237 24.55 -9.56 5.66
N TYR A 238 23.85 -10.16 4.70
CA TYR A 238 22.65 -9.60 4.07
C TYR A 238 21.38 -9.92 4.86
N MET A 239 21.20 -11.18 5.27
CA MET A 239 20.05 -11.66 6.04
C MET A 239 20.56 -12.53 7.20
N CYS A 240 20.40 -12.01 8.42
CA CYS A 240 20.86 -12.67 9.63
C CYS A 240 19.82 -13.65 10.22
N ASP A 241 18.61 -13.71 9.66
CA ASP A 241 17.53 -14.58 10.14
C ASP A 241 17.50 -15.88 9.32
N PRO A 242 17.90 -17.03 9.91
CA PRO A 242 17.88 -18.33 9.24
C PRO A 242 16.50 -18.71 8.73
N LYS A 243 15.42 -18.27 9.39
CA LYS A 243 14.05 -18.63 9.00
C LYS A 243 13.65 -18.01 7.68
N ILE A 244 14.00 -16.73 7.46
CA ILE A 244 13.72 -16.04 6.19
C ILE A 244 14.50 -16.71 5.04
N LEU A 245 15.75 -17.10 5.31
CA LEU A 245 16.57 -17.85 4.34
C LEU A 245 15.92 -19.19 4.00
N CYS A 246 15.47 -19.95 5.00
CA CYS A 246 14.75 -21.21 4.83
C CYS A 246 13.41 -21.04 4.13
N GLU A 247 12.66 -19.97 4.38
CA GLU A 247 11.39 -19.69 3.69
C GLU A 247 11.59 -19.49 2.18
N VAL A 248 12.60 -18.71 1.79
CA VAL A 248 12.90 -18.48 0.36
C VAL A 248 13.45 -19.76 -0.29
N LEU A 249 14.36 -20.45 0.38
CA LEU A 249 14.91 -21.72 -0.11
C LEU A 249 13.86 -22.83 -0.18
N GLY A 250 13.01 -22.93 0.83
CA GLY A 250 11.89 -23.86 0.91
C GLY A 250 10.86 -23.60 -0.18
N PHE A 251 10.58 -22.33 -0.50
CA PHE A 251 9.72 -21.99 -1.64
C PHE A 251 10.29 -22.50 -2.97
N LYS A 252 11.62 -22.46 -3.18
CA LYS A 252 12.27 -23.06 -4.35
C LYS A 252 12.08 -24.59 -4.36
N TYR A 253 12.26 -25.27 -3.23
CA TYR A 253 12.00 -26.70 -3.14
C TYR A 253 10.55 -27.04 -3.47
N CYS A 254 9.58 -26.33 -2.89
CA CYS A 254 8.16 -26.53 -3.17
C CYS A 254 7.82 -26.37 -4.67
N PHE A 255 8.50 -25.47 -5.37
CA PHE A 255 8.32 -25.31 -6.82
C PHE A 255 8.62 -26.62 -7.57
N TYR A 256 9.77 -27.25 -7.31
CA TYR A 256 10.15 -28.52 -7.97
C TYR A 256 9.35 -29.71 -7.45
N GLN A 257 9.00 -29.74 -6.16
CA GLN A 257 8.19 -30.83 -5.59
C GLN A 257 6.76 -30.87 -6.14
N THR A 258 6.20 -29.70 -6.50
CA THR A 258 4.85 -29.61 -7.06
C THR A 258 4.85 -29.74 -8.59
N ASN A 259 5.97 -29.47 -9.24
CA ASN A 259 6.11 -29.52 -10.69
C ASN A 259 6.70 -30.86 -11.13
N THR A 260 5.83 -31.84 -11.39
CA THR A 260 6.20 -33.23 -11.74
C THR A 260 6.92 -33.38 -13.09
N GLU A 261 7.19 -32.29 -13.81
CA GLU A 261 7.90 -32.31 -15.08
C GLU A 261 9.41 -32.08 -14.93
N GLU A 262 9.84 -31.44 -13.85
CA GLU A 262 11.25 -31.10 -13.62
C GLU A 262 11.72 -31.57 -12.24
N PRO A 263 12.67 -32.52 -12.16
CA PRO A 263 13.20 -32.97 -10.89
C PRO A 263 13.96 -31.82 -10.20
N THR A 264 14.05 -31.90 -8.88
CA THR A 264 14.79 -30.91 -8.09
C THR A 264 16.27 -30.88 -8.52
N PRO A 265 16.81 -29.71 -8.93
CA PRO A 265 18.19 -29.60 -9.40
C PRO A 265 19.23 -30.02 -8.36
N GLU A 266 20.30 -30.69 -8.81
CA GLU A 266 21.43 -31.06 -7.96
C GLU A 266 22.10 -29.82 -7.32
N SER A 267 22.18 -28.74 -8.08
CA SER A 267 22.73 -27.45 -7.65
C SER A 267 22.03 -26.90 -6.41
N LEU A 268 20.71 -27.05 -6.31
CA LEU A 268 19.92 -26.62 -5.15
C LEU A 268 20.26 -27.45 -3.90
N TYR A 269 20.47 -28.76 -4.05
CA TYR A 269 20.95 -29.60 -2.95
C TYR A 269 22.35 -29.22 -2.49
N ILE A 270 23.26 -28.93 -3.43
CA ILE A 270 24.64 -28.50 -3.12
C ILE A 270 24.63 -27.18 -2.34
N VAL A 271 23.88 -26.18 -2.79
CA VAL A 271 23.76 -24.88 -2.09
C VAL A 271 23.20 -25.08 -0.70
N THR A 272 22.13 -25.87 -0.55
CA THR A 272 21.51 -26.16 0.75
C THR A 272 22.50 -26.84 1.68
N ALA A 273 23.26 -27.83 1.19
CA ALA A 273 24.29 -28.51 1.96
C ALA A 273 25.41 -27.56 2.40
N LEU A 274 25.87 -26.66 1.52
CA LEU A 274 26.87 -25.64 1.85
C LEU A 274 26.36 -24.65 2.91
N MET A 275 25.10 -24.22 2.80
CA MET A 275 24.47 -23.34 3.78
C MET A 275 24.31 -24.01 5.15
N LEU A 276 23.99 -25.32 5.18
CA LEU A 276 23.98 -26.11 6.42
C LEU A 276 25.38 -26.30 6.99
N GLN A 277 26.37 -26.64 6.15
CA GLN A 277 27.76 -26.87 6.54
C GLN A 277 28.40 -25.65 7.20
N HIS A 278 28.05 -24.45 6.73
CA HIS A 278 28.55 -23.18 7.25
C HIS A 278 27.61 -22.52 8.26
N GLU A 279 26.61 -23.24 8.77
CA GLU A 279 25.68 -22.77 9.81
C GLU A 279 24.93 -21.48 9.42
N VAL A 280 24.67 -21.29 8.12
CA VAL A 280 23.84 -20.20 7.60
C VAL A 280 22.36 -20.47 7.86
N ILE A 281 21.98 -21.75 7.77
CA ILE A 281 20.65 -22.26 8.10
C ILE A 281 20.77 -23.50 8.99
N MET A 282 19.70 -23.82 9.72
CA MET A 282 19.62 -25.02 10.55
C MET A 282 18.80 -26.10 9.86
N LEU A 283 19.13 -27.36 10.13
CA LEU A 283 18.40 -28.50 9.56
C LEU A 283 16.92 -28.47 9.97
N ASP A 284 16.64 -28.18 11.25
CA ASP A 284 15.27 -28.13 11.79
C ASP A 284 14.39 -27.10 11.04
N ASP A 285 14.98 -26.00 10.58
CA ASP A 285 14.26 -24.93 9.88
C ASP A 285 13.97 -25.29 8.41
N ILE A 286 14.89 -26.00 7.72
CA ILE A 286 14.68 -26.38 6.31
C ILE A 286 13.90 -27.68 6.16
N TYR A 287 14.02 -28.60 7.13
CA TYR A 287 13.41 -29.94 7.06
C TYR A 287 11.89 -29.89 6.86
N CYS A 288 11.21 -28.91 7.46
CA CYS A 288 9.75 -28.77 7.33
C CYS A 288 9.29 -28.38 5.91
N TRP A 289 10.19 -27.90 5.05
CA TRP A 289 9.93 -27.56 3.65
C TRP A 289 10.27 -28.71 2.69
N LEU A 290 10.89 -29.77 3.19
CA LEU A 290 11.29 -30.91 2.37
C LEU A 290 10.16 -31.95 2.29
N THR A 291 10.14 -32.65 1.17
CA THR A 291 9.27 -33.79 0.92
C THR A 291 10.12 -34.99 0.55
N PRO A 292 9.65 -36.23 0.77
CA PRO A 292 8.34 -36.58 1.30
C PRO A 292 8.20 -36.35 2.81
N HIS A 293 6.96 -36.27 3.32
CA HIS A 293 6.71 -36.16 4.77
C HIS A 293 7.09 -37.45 5.51
N ASP A 294 7.43 -37.34 6.80
CA ASP A 294 7.86 -38.45 7.67
C ASP A 294 6.96 -39.68 7.62
N SER A 295 5.64 -39.49 7.53
CA SER A 295 4.68 -40.59 7.46
C SER A 295 4.84 -41.44 6.19
N VAL A 296 5.21 -40.79 5.09
CA VAL A 296 5.50 -41.46 3.81
C VAL A 296 6.87 -42.11 3.86
N ILE A 297 7.89 -41.42 4.41
CA ILE A 297 9.24 -41.97 4.59
C ILE A 297 9.19 -43.27 5.40
N GLN A 298 8.48 -43.26 6.53
CA GLN A 298 8.33 -44.44 7.39
C GLN A 298 7.70 -45.61 6.64
N LYS A 299 6.63 -45.35 5.89
CA LYS A 299 5.95 -46.37 5.09
C LYS A 299 6.86 -46.92 3.99
N MET A 300 7.58 -46.06 3.29
CA MET A 300 8.55 -46.47 2.25
C MET A 300 9.65 -47.36 2.85
N TRP A 301 10.18 -46.98 4.02
CA TRP A 301 11.18 -47.77 4.72
C TRP A 301 10.67 -49.15 5.15
N GLU A 302 9.43 -49.23 5.66
CA GLU A 302 8.81 -50.52 6.01
C GLU A 302 8.64 -51.43 4.80
N GLU A 303 8.20 -50.88 3.67
CA GLU A 303 8.05 -51.59 2.40
C GLU A 303 9.40 -52.09 1.86
N GLU A 304 10.44 -51.25 1.90
CA GLU A 304 11.79 -51.60 1.46
C GLU A 304 12.42 -52.67 2.36
N MET A 305 12.28 -52.55 3.69
CA MET A 305 12.75 -53.56 4.63
C MET A 305 12.02 -54.90 4.46
N ALA A 306 10.72 -54.90 4.19
CA ALA A 306 9.97 -56.11 3.90
C ALA A 306 10.46 -56.78 2.60
N ALA A 307 10.70 -55.99 1.54
CA ALA A 307 11.22 -56.47 0.27
C ALA A 307 12.63 -57.07 0.43
N ALA A 308 13.52 -56.40 1.17
CA ALA A 308 14.87 -56.89 1.46
C ALA A 308 14.84 -58.21 2.25
N GLN A 309 13.96 -58.33 3.25
CA GLN A 309 13.78 -59.58 3.98
C GLN A 309 13.25 -60.72 3.10
N GLU A 310 12.32 -60.43 2.20
CA GLU A 310 11.80 -61.42 1.24
C GLU A 310 12.89 -61.87 0.26
N TYR A 311 13.72 -60.94 -0.23
CA TYR A 311 14.87 -61.24 -1.08
C TYR A 311 15.87 -62.19 -0.39
N VAL A 312 16.23 -61.91 0.87
CA VAL A 312 17.11 -62.78 1.67
C VAL A 312 16.48 -64.16 1.90
N ARG A 313 15.15 -64.23 2.14
CA ARG A 313 14.45 -65.52 2.26
C ARG A 313 14.52 -66.34 0.98
N LYS A 314 14.35 -65.71 -0.18
CA LYS A 314 14.45 -66.37 -1.49
C LYS A 314 15.87 -66.88 -1.75
N LEU A 315 16.90 -66.12 -1.38
CA LEU A 315 18.30 -66.55 -1.50
C LEU A 315 18.66 -67.74 -0.59
N ASN A 316 18.08 -67.81 0.61
CA ASN A 316 18.35 -68.91 1.55
C ASN A 316 17.58 -70.20 1.21
N ILE A 317 16.65 -70.18 0.25
CA ILE A 317 16.01 -71.39 -0.28
C ILE A 317 16.89 -71.93 -1.41
N ILE A 318 17.85 -72.79 -1.07
CA ILE A 318 18.61 -73.56 -2.06
C ILE A 318 17.68 -74.63 -2.63
N SER A 319 17.13 -74.38 -3.82
CA SER A 319 16.41 -75.42 -4.56
C SER A 319 17.39 -76.50 -5.02
N THR A 320 17.28 -77.71 -4.48
CA THR A 320 18.04 -78.88 -4.94
C THR A 320 17.41 -79.56 -6.17
N LYS A 321 16.50 -78.90 -6.88
CA LYS A 321 15.98 -79.36 -8.16
C LYS A 321 16.01 -78.23 -9.18
N ASP A 322 16.51 -78.59 -10.35
CA ASP A 322 16.54 -77.84 -11.60
C ASP A 322 17.70 -76.86 -11.77
N LYS A 323 18.86 -77.45 -12.10
CA LYS A 323 19.75 -76.86 -13.11
C LYS A 323 18.96 -76.87 -14.42
N ASP A 324 18.33 -75.76 -14.76
CA ASP A 324 18.21 -75.26 -16.14
C ASP A 324 17.32 -74.00 -16.14
N LYS A 325 17.87 -72.91 -16.67
CA LYS A 325 17.33 -71.54 -16.82
C LYS A 325 17.61 -70.58 -15.67
N GLU A 326 18.82 -70.02 -15.67
CA GLU A 326 19.03 -68.65 -15.20
C GLU A 326 18.37 -67.69 -16.21
N GLU A 327 17.18 -67.18 -15.89
CA GLU A 327 16.72 -65.91 -16.45
C GLU A 327 17.30 -64.77 -15.60
N PRO A 328 17.78 -63.66 -16.20
CA PRO A 328 18.25 -62.53 -15.43
C PRO A 328 17.07 -61.98 -14.63
N VAL A 329 17.25 -61.87 -13.30
CA VAL A 329 16.29 -61.18 -12.45
C VAL A 329 16.25 -59.72 -12.92
N GLU A 330 15.18 -59.31 -13.58
CA GLU A 330 14.89 -57.88 -13.80
C GLU A 330 14.88 -57.20 -12.44
N GLU A 331 15.84 -56.30 -12.21
CA GLU A 331 15.75 -55.31 -11.13
C GLU A 331 14.43 -54.58 -11.33
N LYS A 332 13.44 -54.88 -10.47
CA LYS A 332 12.23 -54.07 -10.40
C LYS A 332 12.68 -52.67 -10.03
N GLU A 333 12.44 -51.71 -10.95
CA GLU A 333 12.58 -50.28 -10.67
C GLU A 333 12.08 -49.99 -9.26
N THR A 334 13.00 -49.54 -8.42
CA THR A 334 12.70 -49.10 -7.07
C THR A 334 11.74 -47.92 -7.15
N LEU A 335 10.79 -47.82 -6.22
CA LEU A 335 9.90 -46.65 -6.16
C LEU A 335 10.68 -45.33 -5.94
N GLU A 336 11.95 -45.39 -5.52
CA GLU A 336 12.89 -44.26 -5.56
C GLU A 336 13.06 -43.67 -6.98
N ASP A 337 13.04 -44.51 -8.02
CA ASP A 337 13.10 -44.07 -9.41
C ASP A 337 11.80 -43.40 -9.87
N LYS A 338 10.68 -43.66 -9.18
CA LYS A 338 9.38 -42.98 -9.41
C LYS A 338 9.25 -41.65 -8.67
N VAL A 339 10.05 -41.42 -7.62
CA VAL A 339 10.09 -40.15 -6.87
C VAL A 339 11.16 -39.21 -7.44
N ARG A 340 12.11 -39.73 -8.24
CA ARG A 340 13.09 -38.97 -9.02
C ARG A 340 12.57 -38.45 -10.37
N LEU A 341 11.34 -38.76 -10.76
CA LEU A 341 10.68 -38.25 -11.97
C LEU A 341 9.82 -37.03 -11.64
#